data_AF-A0A3M2CVZ8-F1
#
_entry.id   AF-A0A3M2CVZ8-F1
#
_cell.length_a   1.000
_cell.length_b   1.000
_cell.length_c   1.000
_cell.angle_alpha   90.00
_cell.angle_beta   90.00
_cell.angle_gamma   90.00
#
_symmetry.space_group_name_H-M   'P 1'
#
loop_
_entity.id
_entity.type
_entity.pdbx_description
1 polymer ?
#
loop_
_entity_poly.entity_id
_entity_poly.type
_entity_poly.pdbx_seq_one_letter_code
_entity_poly.pdbx_strand_id
1 'polypeptide(L)' 'MKGRTWTAKENLAIVLEGITGPKPMAAICRAHQIAQRQYYQWLDRFLEGGKRAMTNRFPAHEEALKREISRLSG' A
#
# COMPACT_ATOMS: atom_id res chain seq x y z
N MET A 1 14.58 -6.77 -20.92
CA MET A 1 13.82 -7.76 -20.12
C MET A 1 12.57 -7.06 -19.61
N LYS A 2 11.36 -7.56 -19.90
CA LYS A 2 10.13 -7.04 -19.29
C LYS A 2 10.19 -7.36 -17.80
N GLY A 3 10.20 -6.33 -16.95
CA GLY A 3 10.18 -6.51 -15.50
C GLY A 3 8.89 -7.23 -15.09
N ARG A 4 8.99 -8.14 -14.12
CA ARG A 4 7.81 -8.70 -13.47
C ARG A 4 6.99 -7.55 -12.88
N THR A 5 5.69 -7.55 -13.12
CA THR A 5 4.76 -6.66 -12.44
C THR A 5 4.07 -7.43 -11.32
N TRP A 6 3.95 -6.82 -10.16
CA TRP A 6 3.22 -7.41 -9.04
C TRP A 6 1.89 -6.70 -8.90
N THR A 7 0.82 -7.48 -8.73
CA THR A 7 -0.49 -6.96 -8.40
C THR A 7 -0.50 -6.37 -6.98
N ALA A 8 -1.46 -5.49 -6.69
CA ALA A 8 -1.62 -4.95 -5.34
C ALA A 8 -1.81 -6.05 -4.28
N LYS A 9 -2.49 -7.15 -4.64
CA LYS A 9 -2.71 -8.30 -3.77
C LYS A 9 -1.43 -9.06 -3.47
N GLU A 10 -0.59 -9.30 -4.48
CA GLU A 10 0.73 -9.94 -4.29
C GLU A 10 1.64 -9.06 -3.43
N ASN A 11 1.70 -7.76 -3.71
CA ASN A 11 2.50 -6.82 -2.90
C ASN A 11 2.08 -6.85 -1.43
N LEU A 12 0.77 -6.84 -1.15
CA LEU A 12 0.25 -6.91 0.19
C LEU A 12 0.64 -8.23 0.89
N ALA A 13 0.49 -9.37 0.22
CA ALA A 13 0.87 -10.66 0.80
C ALA A 13 2.37 -10.71 1.17
N ILE A 14 3.24 -10.17 0.32
CA ILE A 14 4.68 -10.11 0.57
C ILE A 14 5.00 -9.19 1.75
N VAL A 15 4.36 -8.02 1.82
CA VAL A 15 4.52 -7.08 2.95
C VAL A 15 4.07 -7.71 4.26
N LEU A 16 2.92 -8.39 4.27
CA LEU A 16 2.44 -9.08 5.47
C LEU A 16 3.37 -10.20 5.91
N GLU A 17 3.89 -11.01 4.98
CA GLU A 17 4.88 -12.05 5.30
C GLU A 17 6.11 -11.48 6.03
N GLY A 18 6.57 -10.29 5.63
CA GLY A 18 7.73 -9.65 6.27
C GLY A 18 7.44 -8.92 7.57
N ILE A 19 6.17 -8.57 7.86
CA ILE A 19 5.78 -7.97 9.14
C ILE A 19 5.45 -9.05 10.18
N THR A 20 4.73 -10.10 9.76
CA THR A 20 4.17 -11.10 10.69
C THR A 20 4.96 -12.41 10.73
N GLY A 21 5.81 -12.66 9.73
CA GLY A 21 6.53 -13.91 9.59
C GLY A 21 7.84 -13.96 10.38
N PRO A 22 8.36 -15.16 10.66
CA PRO A 22 9.64 -15.34 11.35
C PRO A 22 10.86 -15.17 10.42
N LYS A 23 10.64 -15.07 9.11
CA LYS A 23 11.72 -15.00 8.11
C LYS A 23 12.33 -13.60 8.08
N PRO A 24 13.67 -13.47 8.03
CA PRO A 24 14.29 -12.17 7.85
C PRO A 24 13.96 -11.60 6.47
N MET A 25 13.87 -10.27 6.38
CA MET A 25 13.44 -9.61 5.15
C MET A 25 14.30 -9.97 3.93
N ALA A 26 15.61 -10.08 4.09
CA ALA A 26 16.50 -10.51 3.02
C ALA A 26 16.13 -11.89 2.42
N ALA A 27 15.59 -12.82 3.22
CA ALA A 27 15.13 -14.12 2.73
C ALA A 27 13.83 -14.01 1.92
N ILE A 28 12.90 -13.17 2.36
CA ILE A 28 11.63 -12.89 1.68
C ILE A 28 11.90 -12.20 0.33
N CYS A 29 12.80 -11.20 0.30
CA CYS A 29 13.21 -10.54 -0.94
C CYS A 29 13.76 -11.53 -1.97
N ARG A 30 14.62 -12.47 -1.54
CA ARG A 30 15.16 -13.51 -2.42
C ARG A 30 14.08 -14.45 -2.92
N ALA A 31 13.18 -14.90 -2.05
CA ALA A 31 12.10 -15.82 -2.40
C ALA A 31 11.14 -15.22 -3.45
N HIS A 32 10.82 -13.93 -3.33
CA HIS A 32 9.92 -13.21 -4.24
C HIS A 32 10.64 -12.51 -5.39
N GLN A 33 11.96 -12.68 -5.50
CA GLN A 33 12.83 -12.05 -6.51
C GLN A 33 12.64 -10.53 -6.60
N ILE A 34 12.55 -9.86 -5.44
CA ILE A 34 12.44 -8.40 -5.33
C ILE A 34 13.70 -7.80 -4.72
N ALA A 35 14.01 -6.56 -5.12
CA ALA A 35 15.01 -5.76 -4.43
C ALA A 35 14.49 -5.33 -3.05
N GLN A 36 15.38 -5.27 -2.05
CA GLN A 36 15.01 -4.79 -0.71
C GLN A 36 14.40 -3.39 -0.74
N ARG A 37 14.94 -2.49 -1.58
CA ARG A 37 14.37 -1.15 -1.81
C ARG A 37 12.90 -1.22 -2.22
N GLN A 38 12.54 -2.17 -3.07
CA GLN A 38 11.16 -2.33 -3.54
C GLN A 38 10.23 -2.77 -2.40
N TYR A 39 10.70 -3.70 -1.56
CA TYR A 39 9.97 -4.12 -0.37
C TYR A 39 9.73 -2.96 0.59
N TYR A 40 10.77 -2.19 0.93
CA TYR A 40 10.65 -1.07 1.85
C TYR A 40 9.68 -0.01 1.32
N GLN A 41 9.71 0.29 0.01
CA GLN A 41 8.73 1.18 -0.61
C GLN A 41 7.27 0.70 -0.46
N TRP A 42 7.03 -0.62 -0.52
CA TRP A 42 5.69 -1.16 -0.30
C TRP A 42 5.30 -1.13 1.19
N LEU A 43 6.25 -1.44 2.08
CA LEU A 43 6.04 -1.38 3.53
C LEU A 43 5.67 0.05 3.97
N ASP A 44 6.41 1.06 3.50
CA ASP A 44 6.14 2.47 3.83
C ASP A 44 4.73 2.88 3.40
N ARG A 45 4.35 2.55 2.16
CA ARG A 45 2.99 2.82 1.64
C ARG A 45 1.91 2.09 2.43
N PHE A 46 2.16 0.85 2.82
CA PHE A 46 1.23 0.06 3.62
C PHE A 46 1.02 0.68 5.01
N LEU A 47 2.11 1.04 5.71
CA LEU A 47 2.05 1.65 7.04
C LEU A 47 1.40 3.04 7.00
N GLU A 48 1.74 3.86 6.00
CA GLU A 48 1.12 5.17 5.82
C GLU A 48 -0.38 5.06 5.52
N GLY A 49 -0.76 4.15 4.62
CA GLY A 49 -2.16 3.84 4.31
C GLY A 49 -2.94 3.37 5.53
N GLY A 50 -2.36 2.46 6.32
CA GLY A 50 -2.94 1.99 7.58
C GLY A 50 -3.15 3.12 8.59
N LYS A 51 -2.14 3.98 8.78
CA LYS A 51 -2.25 5.16 9.65
C LYS A 51 -3.36 6.12 9.20
N ARG A 52 -3.49 6.37 7.89
CA ARG A 52 -4.55 7.23 7.34
C ARG A 52 -5.94 6.62 7.57
N ALA A 53 -6.08 5.31 7.35
CA ALA A 53 -7.34 4.61 7.57
C ALA A 53 -7.78 4.64 9.05
N MET A 54 -6.83 4.47 9.98
CA MET A 54 -7.11 4.48 11.43
C MET A 54 -7.40 5.88 11.98
N THR A 55 -6.95 6.94 11.31
CA THR A 55 -7.18 8.34 11.76
C THR A 55 -8.49 8.93 11.24
N ASN A 56 -9.37 8.11 10.65
CA ASN A 56 -10.67 8.47 10.11
C ASN A 56 -10.67 9.75 9.25
N ARG A 57 -9.53 10.06 8.60
CA ARG A 57 -9.42 11.20 7.67
C ARG A 57 -9.98 10.85 6.29
N PHE A 58 -11.19 10.32 6.26
CA PHE A 58 -12.03 10.29 5.06
C PHE A 58 -12.89 11.55 4.82
N PRO A 59 -12.93 12.62 5.66
CA PRO A 59 -13.75 13.78 5.32
C PRO A 59 -13.17 14.54 4.13
N ALA A 60 -11.87 14.46 3.82
CA ALA A 60 -11.31 15.23 2.70
C ALA A 60 -11.87 14.78 1.32
N HIS A 61 -12.09 13.48 1.12
CA HIS A 61 -12.63 12.96 -0.14
C HIS A 61 -14.15 13.08 -0.19
N GLU A 62 -14.83 12.80 0.92
CA GLU A 62 -16.29 12.94 1.00
C GLU A 62 -16.72 14.41 0.91
N GLU A 63 -15.98 15.33 1.53
CA GLU A 63 -16.23 16.77 1.43
C GLU A 63 -15.90 17.31 0.03
N ALA A 64 -14.85 16.80 -0.62
CA ALA A 64 -14.56 17.14 -2.01
C ALA A 64 -15.67 16.64 -2.95
N LEU A 65 -16.18 15.42 -2.73
CA LEU A 65 -17.33 14.89 -3.45
C LEU A 65 -18.60 15.71 -3.18
N LYS A 66 -18.89 16.04 -1.91
CA LYS A 66 -20.04 16.90 -1.54
C LYS A 66 -19.96 18.28 -2.18
N ARG A 67 -18.79 18.89 -2.23
CA ARG A 67 -18.55 20.17 -2.92
C ARG A 67 -18.81 20.05 -4.43
N GLU A 68 -18.32 18.98 -5.05
CA GLU A 68 -18.53 18.76 -6.48
C GLU A 68 -20.00 18.47 -6.81
N ILE A 69 -20.70 17.70 -5.98
CA ILE A 69 -22.15 17.47 -6.09
C ILE A 69 -22.90 18.79 -5.98
N SER A 70 -22.58 19.63 -4.99
CA SER A 70 -23.21 20.94 -4.82
C SER A 70 -22.93 21.88 -6.01
N ARG A 71 -21.77 21.78 -6.64
CA ARG A 71 -21.40 22.57 -7.83
C ARG A 71 -22.19 22.14 -9.07
N LEU A 72 -22.46 20.85 -9.22
CA LEU A 72 -23.16 20.28 -10.38
C LEU A 72 -24.69 20.32 -10.25
N SER A 73 -25.20 20.48 -9.02
CA SER A 73 -26.63 20.45 -8.71
C SER A 73 -27.25 21.84 -8.46
N GLY A 74 -26.46 22.90 -8.61
CA GLY A 74 -26.90 24.31 -8.58
C GLY A 74 -26.75 24.94 -9.96
#